data_AF-A0A934GET0-F1
#
_entry.id   AF-A0A934GET0-F1
#
_cell.length_a   1.000
_cell.length_b   1.000
_cell.length_c   1.000
_cell.angle_alpha   90.00
_cell.angle_beta   90.00
_cell.angle_gamma   90.00
#
_symmetry.space_group_name_H-M   'P 1'
#
loop_
_entity.id
_entity.type
_entity.pdbx_description
1 polymer ?
#
loop_
_entity_poly.entity_id
_entity_poly.type
_entity_poly.pdbx_seq_one_letter_code
_entity_poly.pdbx_strand_id
1 'polypeptide(L)'
;MHELRMEMRQEQRQELTLAQRMEQRLSLHLALLQTLRGEKFKPEGACPGCGKTLKPYEIMQGFRRDTDDTTTKCPRCKTRFQPILKHSDRSGYMEYKFYCPVQTLARLSGKEDISPREFKN
;
A
#
# COMPACT_ATOMS: atom_id res chain seq x y z
N MET A 1 28.00 -20.12 -15.80
CA MET A 1 27.78 -18.67 -16.08
C MET A 1 26.55 -18.39 -16.94
N HIS A 2 26.26 -19.16 -18.00
CA HIS A 2 25.09 -18.93 -18.85
C HIS A 2 23.75 -19.27 -18.15
N GLU A 3 23.69 -20.40 -17.44
CA GLU A 3 22.51 -20.84 -16.67
C GLU A 3 22.13 -19.85 -15.57
N LEU A 4 23.11 -19.41 -14.77
CA LEU A 4 22.91 -18.38 -13.72
C LEU A 4 22.30 -17.09 -14.28
N ARG A 5 22.63 -16.72 -15.53
CA ARG A 5 22.10 -15.52 -16.20
C ARG A 5 20.69 -15.75 -16.76
N MET A 6 20.29 -16.99 -17.00
CA MET A 6 18.93 -17.35 -17.38
C MET A 6 18.01 -17.43 -16.16
N GLU A 7 18.48 -18.04 -15.07
CA GLU A 7 17.77 -18.09 -13.79
C GLU A 7 17.48 -16.70 -13.26
N MET A 8 18.48 -15.82 -13.21
CA MET A 8 18.31 -14.43 -12.77
C MET A 8 17.31 -13.64 -13.64
N ARG A 9 17.29 -13.90 -14.96
CA ARG A 9 16.29 -13.30 -15.86
C ARG A 9 14.88 -13.85 -15.61
N GLN A 10 14.78 -15.13 -15.29
CA GLN A 10 13.50 -15.77 -14.98
C GLN A 10 12.94 -15.25 -13.66
N GLU A 11 13.75 -15.15 -12.61
CA GLU A 11 13.38 -14.56 -11.31
C GLU A 11 12.90 -13.12 -11.48
N GLN A 12 13.67 -12.29 -12.20
CA GLN A 12 13.30 -10.89 -12.45
C GLN A 12 11.96 -10.78 -13.19
N ARG A 13 11.69 -11.68 -14.14
CA ARG A 13 10.41 -11.71 -14.88
C ARG A 13 9.24 -12.13 -13.97
N GLN A 14 9.46 -13.08 -13.06
CA GLN A 14 8.47 -13.49 -12.08
C GLN A 14 8.15 -12.34 -11.10
N GLU A 15 9.17 -11.63 -10.59
CA GLU A 15 8.99 -10.47 -9.72
C GLU A 15 8.19 -9.36 -10.39
N LEU A 16 8.51 -9.03 -11.65
CA LEU A 16 7.77 -8.03 -12.44
C LEU A 16 6.31 -8.44 -12.61
N THR A 17 6.05 -9.72 -12.91
CA THR A 17 4.70 -10.24 -13.09
C THR A 17 3.89 -10.14 -11.79
N LEU A 18 4.52 -10.45 -10.65
CA LEU A 18 3.88 -10.35 -9.34
C LEU A 18 3.55 -8.89 -9.00
N ALA A 19 4.50 -7.97 -9.20
CA ALA A 19 4.30 -6.54 -8.95
C ALA A 19 3.13 -5.98 -9.79
N GLN A 20 3.06 -6.34 -11.08
CA GLN A 20 1.97 -5.94 -11.96
C GLN A 20 0.61 -6.47 -11.47
N ARG A 21 0.54 -7.75 -11.05
CA ARG A 21 -0.70 -8.34 -10.51
C ARG A 21 -1.16 -7.64 -9.23
N MET A 22 -0.23 -7.31 -8.33
CA MET A 22 -0.55 -6.58 -7.10
C MET A 22 -1.05 -5.17 -7.39
N GLU A 23 -0.40 -4.44 -8.30
CA GLU A 23 -0.81 -3.10 -8.73
C GLU A 23 -2.20 -3.12 -9.38
N GLN A 24 -2.47 -4.08 -10.26
CA GLN A 24 -3.79 -4.28 -10.88
C GLN A 24 -4.87 -4.57 -9.84
N ARG A 25 -4.62 -5.50 -8.91
CA ARG A 25 -5.59 -5.87 -7.88
C ARG A 25 -5.93 -4.70 -6.96
N LEU A 26 -4.93 -3.93 -6.54
CA LEU A 26 -5.16 -2.75 -5.71
C LEU A 26 -5.93 -1.67 -6.48
N SER A 27 -5.55 -1.41 -7.74
CA SER A 27 -6.21 -0.42 -8.58
C SER A 27 -7.70 -0.74 -8.79
N LEU A 28 -8.01 -2.02 -9.06
CA LEU A 28 -9.39 -2.49 -9.19
C LEU A 28 -10.19 -2.31 -7.89
N HIS A 29 -9.58 -2.63 -6.74
CA HIS A 29 -10.25 -2.49 -5.45
C HIS A 29 -10.58 -1.02 -5.12
N LEU A 30 -9.63 -0.11 -5.37
CA LEU A 30 -9.84 1.33 -5.16
C LEU A 30 -10.89 1.90 -6.13
N ALA A 31 -10.89 1.46 -7.39
CA ALA A 31 -11.88 1.86 -8.39
C ALA A 31 -13.30 1.37 -8.05
N LEU A 32 -13.42 0.17 -7.47
CA LEU A 32 -14.70 -0.35 -6.99
C LEU A 32 -15.24 0.50 -5.84
N LEU A 33 -14.40 0.85 -4.86
CA LEU A 33 -14.80 1.75 -3.76
C LEU A 33 -15.29 3.11 -4.27
N GLN A 34 -14.56 3.68 -5.24
CA GLN A 34 -14.95 4.94 -5.87
C GLN A 34 -16.30 4.83 -6.59
N THR A 35 -16.54 3.76 -7.33
CA THR A 35 -17.81 3.55 -8.05
C THR A 35 -18.98 3.35 -7.09
N LEU A 36 -18.79 2.58 -6.01
CA LEU A 36 -19.88 2.23 -5.08
C LEU A 36 -20.22 3.35 -4.09
N ARG A 37 -19.23 4.14 -3.65
CA ARG A 37 -19.40 5.11 -2.56
C ARG A 37 -19.16 6.56 -2.97
N GLY A 38 -18.63 6.80 -4.17
CA GLY A 38 -18.17 8.13 -4.59
C GLY A 38 -16.90 8.59 -3.86
N GLU A 39 -16.29 7.71 -3.07
CA GLU A 39 -15.09 7.97 -2.26
C GLU A 39 -13.83 7.59 -3.04
N LYS A 40 -12.92 8.53 -3.25
CA LYS A 40 -11.66 8.25 -3.94
C LYS A 40 -10.54 8.08 -2.93
N PHE A 41 -9.92 6.91 -2.95
CA PHE A 41 -8.78 6.56 -2.11
C PHE A 41 -7.50 6.43 -2.94
N LYS A 42 -6.42 7.08 -2.51
CA LYS A 42 -5.12 7.04 -3.21
C LYS A 42 -3.96 6.90 -2.20
N PRO A 43 -3.26 5.75 -2.18
CA PRO A 43 -2.04 5.60 -1.41
C PRO A 43 -0.93 6.51 -1.97
N GLU A 44 -0.26 7.24 -1.09
CA GLU A 44 0.88 8.10 -1.44
C GLU A 44 2.02 7.94 -0.45
N GLY A 45 3.24 8.10 -0.97
CA GLY A 45 4.45 8.01 -0.16
C GLY A 45 5.62 8.68 -0.86
N ALA A 46 5.88 9.94 -0.51
CA ALA A 46 7.09 10.64 -0.94
C ALA A 46 8.22 10.31 0.05
N CYS A 47 9.29 9.69 -0.45
CA CYS A 47 10.40 9.34 0.41
C CYS A 47 11.15 10.60 0.89
N PRO A 48 11.27 10.84 2.21
CA PRO A 48 11.93 12.03 2.73
C PRO A 48 13.46 12.03 2.48
N GLY A 49 14.06 10.86 2.28
CA GLY A 49 15.51 10.74 2.05
C GLY A 49 15.96 11.01 0.61
N CYS A 50 15.11 10.75 -0.38
CA CYS A 50 15.51 10.87 -1.80
C CYS A 50 14.46 11.52 -2.71
N GLY A 51 13.34 12.00 -2.15
CA GLY A 51 12.25 12.65 -2.88
C GLY A 51 11.45 11.74 -3.81
N LYS A 52 11.80 10.45 -3.95
CA LYS A 52 11.07 9.53 -4.83
C LYS A 52 9.63 9.36 -4.31
N THR A 53 8.66 9.67 -5.16
CA THR A 53 7.26 9.28 -4.97
C THR A 53 7.11 7.80 -5.30
N LEU A 54 6.75 7.00 -4.31
CA LEU A 54 6.55 5.57 -4.47
C LEU A 54 5.21 5.29 -5.13
N LYS A 55 5.18 4.28 -6.01
CA LYS A 55 3.92 3.69 -6.49
C LYS A 55 3.24 2.91 -5.36
N PRO A 56 1.91 2.73 -5.38
CA PRO A 56 1.20 1.99 -4.34
C PRO A 56 1.76 0.59 -4.06
N TYR A 57 2.15 -0.16 -5.10
CA TYR A 57 2.76 -1.48 -4.90
C TYR A 57 4.14 -1.40 -4.23
N GLU A 58 4.95 -0.37 -4.51
CA GLU A 58 6.25 -0.17 -3.87
C GLU A 58 6.07 0.14 -2.39
N ILE A 59 5.03 0.91 -2.04
CA ILE A 59 4.64 1.15 -0.65
C ILE A 59 4.28 -0.17 0.03
N MET A 60 3.42 -0.98 -0.62
CA MET A 60 3.00 -2.28 -0.08
C MET A 60 4.17 -3.24 0.12
N GLN A 61 5.08 -3.33 -0.85
CA GLN A 61 6.27 -4.20 -0.78
C GLN A 61 7.28 -3.74 0.27
N GLY A 62 7.33 -2.43 0.57
CA GLY A 62 8.26 -1.87 1.54
C GLY A 62 7.86 -2.06 3.01
N PHE A 63 6.62 -2.48 3.29
CA PHE A 63 6.19 -2.81 4.66
C PHE A 63 6.89 -4.06 5.18
N ARG A 64 7.10 -4.12 6.50
CA ARG A 64 7.51 -5.35 7.18
C ARG A 64 6.28 -6.20 7.51
N ARG A 65 6.54 -7.47 7.83
CA ARG A 65 5.52 -8.39 8.36
C ARG A 65 5.15 -8.08 9.82
N ASP A 66 5.95 -7.27 10.49
CA ASP A 66 5.68 -6.73 11.81
C ASP A 66 4.45 -5.80 11.75
N THR A 67 3.44 -6.10 12.57
CA THR A 67 2.17 -5.37 12.63
C THR A 67 2.30 -4.00 13.29
N ASP A 68 3.34 -3.81 14.09
CA ASP A 68 3.63 -2.58 14.82
C ASP A 68 4.51 -1.61 14.02
N ASP A 69 5.31 -2.13 13.07
CA ASP A 69 6.09 -1.30 12.14
C ASP A 69 5.23 -0.81 10.96
N THR A 70 4.54 0.32 11.16
CA THR A 70 3.65 0.94 10.16
C THR A 70 4.38 1.70 9.05
N THR A 71 5.70 1.54 8.92
CA THR A 71 6.50 2.28 7.94
C THR A 71 6.79 1.44 6.70
N THR A 72 6.94 2.13 5.56
CA THR A 72 7.38 1.52 4.30
C THR A 72 8.84 1.85 4.02
N LYS A 73 9.58 0.92 3.42
CA LYS A 73 10.96 1.09 2.99
C LYS A 73 11.02 1.66 1.57
N CYS A 74 11.74 2.76 1.37
CA CYS A 74 12.03 3.24 0.02
C CYS A 74 12.89 2.22 -0.75
N PRO A 75 12.49 1.78 -1.96
CA PRO A 75 13.30 0.84 -2.74
C PRO A 75 14.62 1.46 -3.23
N ARG A 76 14.68 2.80 -3.36
CA ARG A 76 15.85 3.55 -3.87
C ARG A 76 16.92 3.78 -2.79
N CYS A 77 16.59 4.52 -1.72
CA CYS A 77 17.55 4.91 -0.68
C CYS A 77 17.43 4.12 0.64
N LYS A 78 16.49 3.16 0.71
CA LYS A 78 16.25 2.30 1.87
C LYS A 78 15.74 3.00 3.13
N THR A 79 15.59 4.34 3.13
CA THR A 79 14.92 5.10 4.20
C THR A 79 13.51 4.56 4.46
N ARG A 80 13.15 4.40 5.74
CA ARG A 80 11.80 4.04 6.16
C ARG A 80 11.00 5.28 6.51
N PHE A 81 9.72 5.32 6.15
CA PHE A 81 8.84 6.45 6.40
C PHE A 81 7.38 6.01 6.46
N GLN A 82 6.50 6.84 7.03
CA GLN A 82 5.07 6.56 7.11
C GLN A 82 4.37 6.93 5.78
N PRO A 83 3.78 5.98 5.04
CA PRO A 83 2.93 6.30 3.91
C PRO A 83 1.55 6.75 4.37
N ILE A 84 0.86 7.49 3.48
CA ILE A 84 -0.48 8.03 3.72
C ILE A 84 -1.48 7.49 2.69
N LEU A 85 -2.75 7.50 3.07
CA LEU A 85 -3.88 7.21 2.21
C LEU A 85 -4.70 8.49 2.10
N LYS A 86 -4.67 9.13 0.95
CA LYS A 86 -5.52 10.28 0.66
C LYS A 86 -6.93 9.79 0.36
N HIS A 87 -7.89 10.31 1.09
CA HIS A 87 -9.30 10.17 0.82
C HIS A 87 -9.84 11.50 0.32
N SER A 88 -10.65 11.45 -0.73
CA SER A 88 -11.37 12.63 -1.22
C SER A 88 -12.78 12.25 -1.64
N ASP A 89 -13.74 13.08 -1.22
CA ASP A 89 -15.15 12.97 -1.55
C ASP A 89 -15.70 14.35 -1.96
N ARG A 90 -17.03 14.53 -1.98
CA ARG A 90 -17.67 15.82 -2.30
C ARG A 90 -17.49 16.88 -1.22
N SER A 91 -17.18 16.47 0.01
CA SER A 91 -17.12 17.31 1.19
C SER A 91 -15.69 17.80 1.50
N GLY A 92 -14.67 17.12 0.97
CA GLY A 92 -13.29 17.58 1.07
C GLY A 92 -12.26 16.49 0.86
N TYR A 93 -11.09 16.68 1.46
CA TYR A 93 -10.03 15.67 1.50
C TYR A 93 -9.58 15.42 2.93
N MET A 94 -9.18 14.17 3.20
CA MET A 94 -8.59 13.73 4.46
C MET A 94 -7.38 12.83 4.18
N GLU A 95 -6.42 12.84 5.10
CA GLU A 95 -5.26 11.97 5.03
C GLU A 95 -5.28 10.97 6.18
N TYR A 96 -5.16 9.68 5.86
CA TYR A 96 -5.05 8.60 6.83
C TYR A 96 -3.66 7.99 6.78
N LYS A 97 -3.24 7.32 7.86
CA LYS A 97 -2.09 6.42 7.79
C LYS A 97 -2.45 5.25 6.88
N PHE A 98 -1.57 4.92 5.93
CA PHE A 98 -1.74 3.74 5.09
C PHE A 98 -1.05 2.54 5.73
N TYR A 99 -1.76 1.41 5.76
CA TYR A 99 -1.31 0.15 6.36
C TYR A 99 -1.37 -0.97 5.32
N CYS A 100 -0.51 -1.98 5.46
CA CYS A 100 -0.65 -3.21 4.68
C CYS A 100 -1.85 -4.04 5.18
N PRO A 101 -2.37 -5.03 4.42
CA PRO A 101 -3.53 -5.82 4.82
C PRO A 101 -3.41 -6.46 6.21
N VAL A 102 -2.24 -7.01 6.54
CA VAL A 102 -1.99 -7.64 7.85
C VAL A 102 -2.04 -6.60 8.98
N GLN A 103 -1.47 -5.43 8.76
CA GLN A 103 -1.48 -4.31 9.71
C GLN A 103 -2.86 -3.70 9.88
N THR A 104 -3.66 -3.64 8.81
CA THR A 104 -5.07 -3.21 8.86
C THR A 104 -5.88 -4.20 9.70
N LEU A 105 -5.76 -5.51 9.42
CA LEU A 105 -6.48 -6.54 10.18
C LEU A 105 -6.11 -6.51 11.67
N ALA A 106 -4.83 -6.39 12.01
CA ALA A 106 -4.38 -6.29 13.40
C ALA A 106 -5.03 -5.10 14.14
N ARG A 107 -5.26 -3.98 13.46
CA ARG A 107 -5.90 -2.77 14.03
C ARG A 107 -7.42 -2.84 14.12
N LEU A 108 -8.02 -3.78 13.40
CA LEU A 108 -9.46 -4.04 13.41
C LEU A 108 -9.84 -5.18 14.35
N SER A 109 -8.87 -5.89 14.93
CA SER A 109 -9.13 -6.96 15.90
C SER A 109 -9.90 -6.41 17.11
N GLY A 110 -10.98 -7.10 17.50
CA GLY A 110 -11.89 -6.67 18.57
C GLY A 110 -12.87 -5.57 18.16
N LYS A 111 -12.93 -5.22 16.87
CA LYS A 111 -13.85 -4.24 16.29
C LYS A 111 -14.74 -4.85 15.20
N GLU A 112 -14.86 -6.17 15.19
CA GLU A 112 -15.57 -6.92 14.14
C GLU A 112 -17.06 -6.55 14.08
N ASP A 113 -17.67 -6.26 15.22
CA ASP A 113 -19.10 -5.95 15.36
C ASP A 113 -19.42 -4.45 15.46
N ILE A 114 -18.41 -3.58 15.34
CA ILE A 114 -18.61 -2.13 15.46
C ILE A 114 -19.18 -1.61 14.14
N SER A 115 -20.39 -1.02 14.20
CA SER A 115 -20.97 -0.39 13.02
C SER A 115 -20.11 0.82 12.59
N PRO A 116 -20.06 1.18 11.29
CA PRO A 116 -19.29 2.35 10.83
C PRO A 116 -19.64 3.66 11.54
N ARG A 117 -20.82 3.74 12.17
CA ARG A 117 -21.29 4.92 12.92
C ARG A 117 -20.72 5.01 14.34
N GLU A 118 -20.22 3.90 14.87
CA GLU A 118 -19.67 3.79 16.23
C GLU A 118 -18.14 3.88 16.25
N PHE A 119 -17.51 3.93 15.07
CA PHE A 119 -16.08 4.21 14.92
C PHE A 119 -15.80 5.70 15.22
N LYS A 120 -15.76 6.05 16.51
CA LYS A 120 -15.19 7.32 16.98
C LYS A 120 -13.73 7.07 17.39
N ASN A 121 -12.81 7.78 16.76
CA ASN A 121 -11.41 7.86 17.18
C ASN A 121 -11.28 8.72 18.43
#